data_AF-A0A1C3P9L1-F1
#
_entry.id   AF-A0A1C3P9L1-F1
#
_cell.length_a   1.000
_cell.length_b   1.000
_cell.length_c   1.000
_cell.angle_alpha   90.00
_cell.angle_beta   90.00
_cell.angle_gamma   90.00
#
_symmetry.space_group_name_H-M   'P 1'
#
loop_
_entity.id
_entity.type
_entity.pdbx_description
1 polymer ?
#
loop_
_entity_poly.entity_id
_entity_poly.type
_entity_poly.pdbx_seq_one_letter_code
_entity_poly.pdbx_strand_id
1 'polypeptide(L)'
;MAPLLSRSLLLTLEPLAEDDLRVLVQRALDDQRGYGGRLTMDPDAVTHLLRLAGGDARRVLTALQAAGDAALAAAAADPGTGAHPETGAGSGSGPGEGRVPVCVDLATLEQAVNRAAVRYDRDGDQHYDVASALIKSVRGSDVDAALHYLARMLEAGEDPRFVARRMIILASEDVGLAEPGALGVAVAAAQALETVGLPEARLALAQAVIHLALAPKSNAVIRAVDAAVADVRAGRGGPVPPHLRDTHYPGASRLGHGSGYRYPHDYPGAVVGQQYAPDPLVGSSYYQPSEHGFELRAGQRLAFLRETLRGTGEPAAARGESAAAGGEPTGARADVDEPSGASDHEAGRAR
;
A
#
# COMPACT_ATOMS: atom_id res chain seq x y z
N MET A 1 -18.19 -9.30 5.56
CA MET A 1 -17.37 -10.47 5.18
C MET A 1 -18.18 -11.75 4.90
N ALA A 2 -19.52 -11.73 4.85
CA ALA A 2 -20.32 -12.92 4.53
C ALA A 2 -20.40 -13.36 3.04
N PRO A 3 -20.27 -12.49 2.01
CA PRO A 3 -20.53 -12.89 0.62
C PRO A 3 -19.54 -13.89 0.01
N LEU A 4 -18.30 -13.93 0.50
CA LEU A 4 -17.23 -14.78 -0.07
C LEU A 4 -17.29 -16.22 0.45
N LEU A 5 -17.73 -16.42 1.70
CA LEU A 5 -17.81 -17.74 2.33
C LEU A 5 -18.94 -18.60 1.73
N SER A 6 -19.99 -17.99 1.17
CA SER A 6 -21.12 -18.75 0.59
C SER A 6 -20.85 -19.33 -0.80
N ARG A 7 -19.74 -18.94 -1.45
CA ARG A 7 -19.36 -19.36 -2.81
C ARG A 7 -17.95 -19.93 -2.91
N SER A 8 -17.26 -20.09 -1.78
CA SER A 8 -15.88 -20.59 -1.74
C SER A 8 -15.83 -21.88 -0.94
N LEU A 9 -15.14 -22.89 -1.48
CA LEU A 9 -14.82 -24.11 -0.75
C LEU A 9 -13.72 -23.79 0.27
N LEU A 10 -14.01 -23.97 1.56
CA LEU A 10 -12.99 -23.91 2.60
C LEU A 10 -12.30 -25.27 2.68
N LEU A 11 -10.99 -25.27 2.40
CA LEU A 11 -10.13 -26.41 2.61
C LEU A 11 -9.16 -26.08 3.73
N THR A 12 -9.17 -26.91 4.77
CA THR A 12 -8.14 -26.87 5.81
C THR A 12 -6.95 -27.68 5.30
N LEU A 13 -5.79 -27.05 5.24
CA LEU A 13 -4.53 -27.74 4.95
C LEU A 13 -3.79 -28.00 6.26
N GLU A 14 -3.19 -29.18 6.36
CA GLU A 14 -2.36 -29.58 7.49
C GLU A 14 -0.86 -29.46 7.12
N PRO A 15 0.03 -29.25 8.11
CA PRO A 15 1.47 -29.33 7.89
C PRO A 15 1.85 -30.68 7.30
N LEU A 16 2.86 -30.71 6.43
CA LEU A 16 3.33 -31.94 5.82
C LEU A 16 4.04 -32.83 6.86
N ALA A 17 3.86 -34.14 6.74
CA ALA A 17 4.61 -35.10 7.52
C ALA A 17 6.10 -35.09 7.11
N GLU A 18 6.98 -35.54 8.01
CA GLU A 18 8.42 -35.61 7.70
C GLU A 18 8.71 -36.47 6.47
N ASP A 19 7.96 -37.55 6.26
CA ASP A 19 8.11 -38.43 5.09
C ASP A 19 7.76 -37.71 3.78
N ASP A 20 6.69 -36.90 3.77
CA ASP A 20 6.29 -36.11 2.62
C ASP A 20 7.36 -35.06 2.27
N LEU A 21 7.92 -34.42 3.30
CA LEU A 21 9.01 -33.47 3.12
C LEU A 21 10.31 -34.16 2.67
N ARG A 22 10.60 -35.38 3.13
CA ARG A 22 11.74 -36.16 2.65
C ARG A 22 11.60 -36.48 1.17
N VAL A 23 10.41 -36.84 0.71
CA VAL A 23 10.09 -37.02 -0.71
C VAL A 23 10.28 -35.72 -1.48
N LEU A 24 9.87 -34.58 -0.91
CA LEU A 24 10.07 -33.27 -1.53
C LEU A 24 11.56 -32.93 -1.72
N VAL A 25 12.39 -33.16 -0.70
CA VAL A 25 13.85 -32.98 -0.79
C VAL A 25 14.43 -33.84 -1.89
N GLN A 26 14.10 -35.14 -1.90
CA GLN A 26 14.62 -36.06 -2.91
C GLN A 26 14.22 -35.63 -4.33
N ARG A 27 12.95 -35.22 -4.52
CA ARG A 27 12.49 -34.68 -5.81
C ARG A 27 13.28 -33.44 -6.22
N ALA A 28 13.58 -32.53 -5.30
CA ALA A 28 14.35 -31.33 -5.61
C ALA A 28 15.82 -31.64 -5.96
N LEU A 29 16.41 -32.70 -5.40
CA LEU A 29 17.75 -33.17 -5.73
C LEU A 29 17.79 -33.81 -7.13
N ASP A 30 16.79 -34.62 -7.48
CA ASP A 30 16.79 -35.45 -8.68
C ASP A 30 16.20 -34.75 -9.93
N ASP A 31 15.19 -33.91 -9.76
CA ASP A 31 14.47 -33.27 -10.88
C ASP A 31 15.35 -32.24 -11.61
N GLN A 32 15.25 -32.19 -12.94
CA GLN A 32 16.02 -31.25 -13.78
C GLN A 32 15.70 -29.77 -13.50
N ARG A 33 14.51 -29.47 -12.96
CA ARG A 33 14.13 -28.12 -12.51
C ARG A 33 14.74 -27.76 -11.15
N GLY A 34 15.22 -28.75 -10.41
CA GLY A 34 15.99 -28.59 -9.18
C GLY A 34 17.49 -28.77 -9.48
N TYR A 35 18.13 -29.70 -8.79
CA TYR A 35 19.57 -29.93 -8.91
C TYR A 35 19.96 -30.97 -9.96
N GLY A 36 19.01 -31.72 -10.53
CA GLY A 36 19.27 -32.68 -11.62
C GLY A 36 20.36 -33.71 -11.31
N GLY A 37 20.46 -34.16 -10.05
CA GLY A 37 21.47 -35.09 -9.57
C GLY A 37 22.86 -34.49 -9.34
N ARG A 38 23.03 -33.16 -9.45
CA ARG A 38 24.32 -32.46 -9.20
C ARG A 38 24.65 -32.28 -7.72
N LEU A 39 23.65 -32.44 -6.86
CA LEU A 39 23.74 -32.24 -5.42
C LEU A 39 23.24 -33.50 -4.72
N THR A 40 23.92 -33.88 -3.63
CA THR A 40 23.44 -34.89 -2.68
C THR A 40 23.42 -34.28 -1.28
N MET A 41 22.71 -34.91 -0.35
CA MET A 41 22.69 -34.48 1.04
C MET A 41 22.95 -35.67 1.96
N ASP A 42 23.73 -35.43 3.01
CA ASP A 42 23.91 -36.43 4.06
C ASP A 42 22.59 -36.68 4.82
N PRO A 43 22.34 -37.91 5.29
CA PRO A 43 21.11 -38.26 6.03
C PRO A 43 20.89 -37.38 7.27
N ASP A 44 21.96 -36.99 7.96
CA ASP A 44 21.90 -36.12 9.13
C ASP A 44 21.55 -34.68 8.75
N ALA A 45 22.05 -34.21 7.61
CA ALA A 45 21.69 -32.91 7.04
C ALA A 45 20.20 -32.89 6.62
N VAL A 46 19.71 -33.94 5.96
CA VAL A 46 18.27 -34.06 5.64
C VAL A 46 17.44 -34.05 6.92
N THR A 47 17.81 -34.85 7.92
CA THR A 47 17.07 -34.92 9.19
C THR A 47 17.06 -33.58 9.91
N HIS A 48 18.18 -32.85 9.91
CA HIS A 48 18.26 -31.51 10.48
C HIS A 48 17.41 -30.49 9.71
N LEU A 49 17.45 -30.51 8.37
CA LEU A 49 16.64 -29.66 7.48
C LEU A 49 15.14 -29.85 7.74
N LEU A 50 14.67 -31.09 7.87
CA LEU A 50 13.26 -31.40 8.13
C LEU A 50 12.79 -30.86 9.48
N ARG A 51 13.60 -31.06 10.54
CA ARG A 51 13.31 -30.52 11.87
C ARG A 51 13.20 -29.00 11.87
N LEU A 52 14.08 -28.31 11.15
CA LEU A 52 14.04 -26.85 11.01
C LEU A 52 12.78 -26.35 10.29
N ALA A 53 12.31 -27.09 9.29
CA ALA A 53 11.20 -26.65 8.46
C ALA A 53 9.81 -26.86 9.11
N GLY A 54 9.69 -27.75 10.10
CA GLY A 54 8.48 -27.88 10.92
C GLY A 54 7.19 -28.14 10.14
N GLY A 55 7.25 -28.90 9.03
CA GLY A 55 6.09 -29.20 8.18
C GLY A 55 5.88 -28.25 6.99
N ASP A 56 6.71 -27.20 6.82
CA ASP A 56 6.63 -26.24 5.71
C ASP A 56 7.55 -26.60 4.53
N ALA A 57 6.96 -27.06 3.43
CA ALA A 57 7.66 -27.37 2.18
C ALA A 57 8.51 -26.22 1.63
N ARG A 58 8.05 -24.97 1.78
CA ARG A 58 8.79 -23.80 1.28
C ARG A 58 10.05 -23.59 2.10
N ARG A 59 9.97 -23.69 3.42
CA ARG A 59 11.15 -23.57 4.32
C ARG A 59 12.19 -24.63 3.97
N VAL A 60 11.77 -25.87 3.72
CA VAL A 60 12.66 -26.96 3.26
C VAL A 60 13.40 -26.56 1.98
N LEU A 61 12.66 -26.17 0.93
CA LEU A 61 13.28 -25.85 -0.37
C LEU A 61 14.18 -24.62 -0.31
N THR A 62 13.81 -23.59 0.46
CA THR A 62 14.63 -22.39 0.64
C THR A 62 15.94 -22.71 1.35
N ALA A 63 15.90 -23.47 2.44
CA ALA A 63 17.12 -23.85 3.17
C ALA A 63 17.98 -24.83 2.35
N LEU A 64 17.37 -25.79 1.65
CA LEU A 64 18.06 -26.64 0.67
C LEU A 64 18.74 -25.79 -0.40
N GLN A 65 18.06 -24.76 -0.91
CA GLN A 65 18.63 -23.89 -1.94
C GLN A 65 19.86 -23.14 -1.43
N ALA A 66 19.76 -22.51 -0.26
CA ALA A 66 20.86 -21.78 0.35
C ALA A 66 22.08 -22.68 0.60
N ALA A 67 21.85 -23.90 1.09
CA ALA A 67 22.91 -24.87 1.33
C ALA A 67 23.52 -25.41 0.02
N GLY A 68 22.69 -25.71 -0.98
CA GLY A 68 23.13 -26.17 -2.28
C GLY A 68 23.96 -25.14 -3.03
N ASP A 69 23.53 -23.88 -3.03
CA ASP A 69 24.26 -22.77 -3.66
C ASP A 69 25.61 -22.54 -2.98
N ALA A 70 25.65 -22.59 -1.64
CA ALA A 70 26.89 -22.48 -0.87
C ALA A 70 27.87 -23.64 -1.17
N ALA A 71 27.37 -24.88 -1.20
CA ALA A 71 28.19 -26.06 -1.47
C ALA A 71 28.73 -26.05 -2.92
N LEU A 72 27.90 -25.69 -3.90
CA LEU A 72 28.32 -25.57 -5.29
C LEU A 72 29.33 -24.45 -5.51
N ALA A 73 29.16 -23.31 -4.82
CA ALA A 73 30.13 -22.21 -4.86
C ALA A 73 31.47 -22.61 -4.23
N ALA A 74 31.46 -23.34 -3.10
CA ALA A 74 32.66 -23.86 -2.46
C ALA A 74 33.39 -24.87 -3.37
N ALA A 75 32.66 -25.82 -3.97
CA ALA A 75 33.22 -26.81 -4.89
C ALA A 75 33.76 -26.19 -6.20
N ALA A 76 33.22 -25.03 -6.62
CA ALA A 76 33.76 -24.28 -7.75
C ALA A 76 35.04 -23.51 -7.41
N ALA A 77 35.21 -23.11 -6.15
CA ALA A 77 36.40 -22.40 -5.65
C ALA A 77 37.57 -23.33 -5.33
N ASP A 78 37.31 -24.58 -4.93
CA ASP A 78 38.33 -25.61 -4.67
C ASP A 78 37.89 -26.99 -5.22
N PRO A 79 38.37 -27.39 -6.42
CA PRO A 79 37.99 -28.66 -7.04
C PRO A 79 38.54 -29.92 -6.34
N GLY A 80 39.41 -29.78 -5.33
CA GLY A 80 40.19 -30.87 -4.74
C GLY A 80 39.60 -31.54 -3.49
N THR A 81 38.54 -31.01 -2.89
CA THR A 81 38.16 -31.35 -1.50
C THR A 81 36.98 -32.33 -1.36
N GLY A 82 36.41 -32.83 -2.45
CA GLY A 82 35.22 -33.69 -2.42
C GLY A 82 35.44 -35.18 -2.12
N ALA A 83 36.59 -35.60 -1.59
CA ALA A 83 36.91 -37.02 -1.40
C ALA A 83 37.22 -37.36 0.08
N HIS A 84 36.28 -38.07 0.72
CA HIS A 84 36.55 -38.96 1.84
C HIS A 84 36.05 -40.38 1.52
N PRO A 85 36.64 -41.44 2.11
CA PRO A 85 37.21 -42.51 1.30
C PRO A 85 36.43 -43.84 1.30
N GLU A 86 36.68 -44.60 0.23
CA GLU A 86 36.49 -46.06 -0.01
C GLU A 86 35.07 -46.68 -0.05
N THR A 87 34.69 -47.17 -1.23
CA THR A 87 34.41 -48.62 -1.44
C THR A 87 34.42 -48.99 -2.93
N GLY A 88 35.41 -49.82 -3.30
CA GLY A 88 35.44 -50.88 -4.34
C GLY A 88 34.67 -50.77 -5.68
N ALA A 89 35.46 -50.67 -6.75
CA ALA A 89 35.44 -51.48 -7.99
C ALA A 89 34.22 -51.45 -8.95
N GLY A 90 34.48 -50.96 -10.18
CA GLY A 90 33.68 -51.26 -11.37
C GLY A 90 34.05 -50.39 -12.57
N SER A 91 34.77 -50.94 -13.53
CA SER A 91 35.16 -50.32 -14.79
C SER A 91 33.99 -50.20 -15.78
N GLY A 92 33.83 -49.06 -16.44
CA GLY A 92 32.96 -48.89 -17.60
C GLY A 92 33.24 -47.56 -18.28
N SER A 93 33.56 -47.59 -19.58
CA SER A 93 33.91 -46.43 -20.39
C SER A 93 32.72 -46.01 -21.25
N GLY A 94 32.21 -44.79 -21.07
CA GLY A 94 31.19 -44.15 -21.93
C GLY A 94 31.38 -42.63 -21.99
N PRO A 95 31.10 -41.95 -23.13
CA PRO A 95 31.29 -40.51 -23.24
C PRO A 95 30.09 -39.78 -22.64
N GLY A 96 30.24 -39.33 -21.39
CA GLY A 96 29.27 -38.47 -20.70
C GLY A 96 29.32 -38.47 -19.16
N GLU A 97 30.31 -39.13 -18.54
CA GLU A 97 30.29 -39.46 -17.10
C GLU A 97 31.42 -38.77 -16.31
N GLY A 98 31.11 -38.33 -15.08
CA GLY A 98 32.14 -38.25 -14.04
C GLY A 98 32.16 -37.05 -13.09
N ARG A 99 31.19 -36.11 -13.11
CA ARG A 99 31.17 -35.09 -12.05
C ARG A 99 30.49 -35.67 -10.81
N VAL A 100 31.29 -36.03 -9.81
CA VAL A 100 30.80 -36.47 -8.49
C VAL A 100 29.83 -35.41 -7.97
N PRO A 101 28.60 -35.78 -7.57
CA PRO A 101 27.65 -34.82 -7.01
C PRO A 101 28.24 -34.17 -5.77
N VAL A 102 28.04 -32.86 -5.63
CA VAL A 102 28.50 -32.14 -4.44
C VAL A 102 27.60 -32.54 -3.27
N CYS A 103 28.20 -33.06 -2.20
CA CYS A 103 27.46 -33.41 -0.99
C CYS A 103 27.31 -32.18 -0.09
N VAL A 104 26.09 -31.95 0.40
CA VAL A 104 25.81 -31.04 1.50
C VAL A 104 25.83 -31.84 2.80
N ASP A 105 26.90 -31.67 3.56
CA ASP A 105 27.00 -32.21 4.92
C ASP A 105 26.24 -31.34 5.93
N LEU A 106 26.12 -31.85 7.17
CA LEU A 106 25.40 -31.14 8.24
C LEU A 106 26.04 -29.77 8.55
N ALA A 107 27.38 -29.68 8.52
CA ALA A 107 28.08 -28.43 8.83
C ALA A 107 27.82 -27.35 7.76
N THR A 108 27.82 -27.71 6.48
CA THR A 108 27.50 -26.81 5.37
C THR A 108 26.06 -26.37 5.44
N LEU A 109 25.14 -27.29 5.76
CA LEU A 109 23.74 -26.95 6.01
C LEU A 109 23.61 -25.98 7.18
N GLU A 110 24.22 -26.27 8.34
CA GLU A 110 24.14 -25.41 9.53
C GLU A 110 24.77 -24.04 9.30
N GLN A 111 25.86 -23.94 8.54
CA GLN A 111 26.47 -22.66 8.17
C GLN A 111 25.59 -21.86 7.20
N ALA A 112 25.02 -22.52 6.19
CA ALA A 112 24.12 -21.89 5.23
C ALA A 112 22.82 -21.45 5.91
N VAL A 113 22.26 -22.31 6.77
CA VAL A 113 21.09 -22.03 7.60
C VAL A 113 21.41 -20.94 8.60
N ASN A 114 22.54 -20.93 9.30
CA ASN A 114 22.89 -19.84 10.23
C ASN A 114 23.09 -18.51 9.50
N ARG A 115 23.72 -18.50 8.32
CA ARG A 115 23.74 -17.30 7.45
C ARG A 115 22.34 -16.90 6.99
N ALA A 116 21.43 -17.85 6.81
CA ALA A 116 20.03 -17.62 6.48
C ALA A 116 19.15 -17.33 7.71
N ALA A 117 19.52 -17.70 8.93
CA ALA A 117 18.74 -17.60 10.18
C ALA A 117 19.14 -16.35 10.98
N VAL A 118 20.41 -15.93 10.88
CA VAL A 118 20.83 -14.54 11.21
C VAL A 118 20.08 -13.54 10.33
N ARG A 119 19.62 -13.98 9.14
CA ARG A 119 18.67 -13.24 8.30
C ARG A 119 17.23 -13.49 8.74
N TYR A 120 16.85 -14.73 9.06
CA TYR A 120 15.47 -15.15 9.28
C TYR A 120 15.14 -15.47 10.74
N ASP A 121 15.03 -14.44 11.59
CA ASP A 121 14.25 -14.52 12.83
C ASP A 121 12.79 -14.09 12.54
N ARG A 122 12.06 -14.95 11.81
CA ARG A 122 10.66 -14.69 11.42
C ARG A 122 9.66 -15.03 12.52
N ASP A 123 10.09 -15.83 13.51
CA ASP A 123 9.26 -16.26 14.64
C ASP A 123 9.56 -15.47 15.94
N GLY A 124 10.54 -14.55 15.92
CA GLY A 124 10.87 -13.63 17.02
C GLY A 124 10.30 -12.22 16.86
N ASP A 125 10.22 -11.49 17.98
CA ASP A 125 9.79 -10.08 18.04
C ASP A 125 10.58 -9.17 17.07
N GLN A 126 11.78 -9.57 16.67
CA GLN A 126 12.66 -8.77 15.81
C GLN A 126 12.07 -8.44 14.43
N HIS A 127 11.36 -9.37 13.80
CA HIS A 127 10.70 -9.09 12.52
C HIS A 127 9.71 -7.92 12.66
N TYR A 128 8.83 -8.00 13.67
CA TYR A 128 7.85 -6.97 13.96
C TYR A 128 8.50 -5.67 14.42
N ASP A 129 9.60 -5.73 15.16
CA ASP A 129 10.35 -4.56 15.61
C ASP A 129 10.99 -3.82 14.44
N VAL A 130 11.62 -4.52 13.49
CA VAL A 130 12.22 -3.90 12.31
C VAL A 130 11.14 -3.32 11.39
N ALA A 131 10.03 -4.05 11.19
CA ALA A 131 8.89 -3.56 10.42
C ALA A 131 8.23 -2.34 11.08
N SER A 132 8.12 -2.35 12.40
CA SER A 132 7.62 -1.26 13.24
C SER A 132 8.53 -0.05 13.14
N ALA A 133 9.85 -0.25 13.16
CA ALA A 133 10.84 0.79 13.02
C ALA A 133 10.79 1.43 11.62
N LEU A 134 10.69 0.64 10.54
CA LEU A 134 10.47 1.15 9.19
C LEU A 134 9.25 2.09 9.14
N ILE A 135 8.11 1.65 9.64
CA ILE A 135 6.87 2.42 9.60
C ILE A 135 6.95 3.68 10.47
N LYS A 136 7.57 3.59 11.65
CA LYS A 136 7.79 4.76 12.52
C LYS A 136 8.77 5.76 11.90
N SER A 137 9.81 5.31 11.21
CA SER A 137 10.75 6.19 10.50
C SER A 137 10.06 6.92 9.35
N VAL A 138 9.26 6.22 8.53
CA VAL A 138 8.49 6.86 7.46
C VAL A 138 7.46 7.86 8.03
N ARG A 139 6.73 7.48 9.08
CA ARG A 139 5.80 8.37 9.79
C ARG A 139 6.50 9.59 10.39
N GLY A 140 7.69 9.38 10.96
CA GLY A 140 8.58 10.42 11.49
C GLY A 140 9.29 11.23 10.41
N SER A 141 9.10 10.92 9.13
CA SER A 141 9.74 11.58 7.99
C SER A 141 11.27 11.47 7.96
N ASP A 142 11.81 10.42 8.58
CA ASP A 142 13.24 10.09 8.54
C ASP A 142 13.49 9.11 7.38
N VAL A 143 13.94 9.68 6.25
CA VAL A 143 14.19 8.93 5.01
C VAL A 143 15.33 7.93 5.18
N ASP A 144 16.40 8.34 5.84
CA ASP A 144 17.62 7.54 5.97
C ASP A 144 17.39 6.34 6.87
N ALA A 145 16.75 6.54 8.03
CA ALA A 145 16.37 5.44 8.91
C ALA A 145 15.37 4.50 8.23
N ALA A 146 14.40 5.03 7.49
CA ALA A 146 13.43 4.20 6.77
C ALA A 146 14.11 3.33 5.69
N LEU A 147 15.02 3.89 4.89
CA LEU A 147 15.79 3.12 3.91
C LEU A 147 16.68 2.08 4.59
N HIS A 148 17.29 2.41 5.72
CA HIS A 148 18.07 1.46 6.50
C HIS A 148 17.23 0.27 6.97
N TYR A 149 16.04 0.50 7.53
CA TYR A 149 15.16 -0.59 7.96
C TYR A 149 14.60 -1.39 6.78
N LEU A 150 14.29 -0.75 5.65
CA LEU A 150 13.93 -1.46 4.42
C LEU A 150 15.07 -2.40 3.98
N ALA A 151 16.30 -1.89 3.91
CA ALA A 151 17.46 -2.69 3.53
C ALA A 151 17.69 -3.85 4.50
N ARG A 152 17.57 -3.61 5.81
CA ARG A 152 17.65 -4.67 6.83
C ARG A 152 16.61 -5.77 6.59
N MET A 153 15.35 -5.42 6.30
CA MET A 153 14.30 -6.41 6.02
C MET A 153 14.62 -7.22 4.75
N LEU A 154 15.05 -6.56 3.67
CA LEU A 154 15.35 -7.24 2.41
C LEU A 154 16.56 -8.18 2.55
N GLU A 155 17.64 -7.75 3.20
CA GLU A 155 18.83 -8.57 3.45
C GLU A 155 18.54 -9.72 4.42
N ALA A 156 17.63 -9.51 5.36
CA ALA A 156 17.07 -10.52 6.26
C ALA A 156 16.16 -11.56 5.54
N GLY A 157 15.90 -11.39 4.24
CA GLY A 157 15.05 -12.30 3.49
C GLY A 157 13.57 -12.17 3.84
N GLU A 158 13.16 -11.02 4.38
CA GLU A 158 11.76 -10.73 4.66
C GLU A 158 10.89 -10.93 3.42
N ASP A 159 9.62 -11.35 3.59
CA ASP A 159 8.70 -11.36 2.46
C ASP A 159 8.50 -9.91 1.96
N PRO A 160 8.98 -9.54 0.75
CA PRO A 160 8.87 -8.17 0.28
C PRO A 160 7.41 -7.73 0.08
N ARG A 161 6.48 -8.70 -0.06
CA ARG A 161 5.05 -8.41 -0.09
C ARG A 161 4.54 -7.95 1.26
N PHE A 162 5.14 -8.43 2.36
CA PHE A 162 4.83 -7.92 3.70
C PHE A 162 5.21 -6.45 3.83
N VAL A 163 6.43 -6.07 3.40
CA VAL A 163 6.87 -4.67 3.35
C VAL A 163 5.90 -3.81 2.52
N ALA A 164 5.57 -4.27 1.32
CA ALA A 164 4.65 -3.57 0.42
C ALA A 164 3.25 -3.35 1.04
N ARG A 165 2.67 -4.37 1.69
CA ARG A 165 1.40 -4.25 2.42
C ARG A 165 1.47 -3.19 3.52
N ARG A 166 2.57 -3.15 4.29
CA ARG A 166 2.76 -2.17 5.36
C ARG A 166 2.86 -0.74 4.82
N MET A 167 3.52 -0.54 3.67
CA MET A 167 3.57 0.77 2.99
C MET A 167 2.20 1.22 2.48
N ILE A 168 1.39 0.31 1.91
CA ILE A 168 0.02 0.62 1.45
C ILE A 168 -0.86 1.10 2.61
N ILE A 169 -0.76 0.43 3.77
CA ILE A 169 -1.47 0.85 4.99
C ILE A 169 -1.00 2.24 5.44
N LEU A 170 0.32 2.42 5.58
CA LEU A 170 0.91 3.70 5.99
C LEU A 170 0.51 4.85 5.05
N ALA A 171 0.43 4.61 3.74
CA ALA A 171 0.04 5.64 2.78
C ALA A 171 -1.37 6.20 3.06
N SER A 172 -2.28 5.39 3.61
CA SER A 172 -3.62 5.85 4.01
C SER A 172 -3.69 6.30 5.47
N GLU A 173 -2.89 5.69 6.36
CA GLU A 173 -2.92 5.93 7.81
C GLU A 173 -2.16 7.19 8.22
N ASP A 174 -0.97 7.41 7.68
CA ASP A 174 -0.03 8.45 8.16
C ASP A 174 0.20 9.57 7.15
N VAL A 175 -0.05 9.33 5.86
CA VAL A 175 0.03 10.33 4.79
C VAL A 175 -1.38 10.82 4.42
N GLY A 176 -2.29 9.88 4.14
CA GLY A 176 -3.70 10.16 3.95
C GLY A 176 -3.95 11.12 2.79
N LEU A 177 -4.88 12.05 2.97
CA LEU A 177 -5.21 13.06 1.95
C LEU A 177 -4.25 14.25 1.93
N ALA A 178 -3.22 14.28 2.79
CA ALA A 178 -2.22 15.34 2.73
C ALA A 178 -1.34 15.20 1.47
N GLU A 179 -1.18 13.96 0.97
CA GLU A 179 -0.67 13.66 -0.37
C GLU A 179 -1.54 12.56 -1.03
N PRO A 180 -2.57 12.93 -1.82
CA PRO A 180 -3.50 11.98 -2.42
C PRO A 180 -2.84 10.93 -3.34
N GLY A 181 -1.67 11.23 -3.91
CA GLY A 181 -0.92 10.31 -4.75
C GLY A 181 -0.23 9.18 -4.00
N ALA A 182 -0.06 9.30 -2.67
CA ALA A 182 0.74 8.40 -1.85
C ALA A 182 0.28 6.93 -1.92
N LEU A 183 -1.03 6.69 -1.85
CA LEU A 183 -1.60 5.34 -1.96
C LEU A 183 -1.30 4.73 -3.34
N GLY A 184 -1.41 5.52 -4.40
CA GLY A 184 -1.09 5.10 -5.77
C GLY A 184 0.37 4.70 -5.92
N VAL A 185 1.29 5.48 -5.35
CA VAL A 185 2.73 5.16 -5.34
C VAL A 185 3.02 3.86 -4.61
N ALA A 186 2.42 3.65 -3.42
CA ALA A 186 2.60 2.42 -2.65
C ALA A 186 2.06 1.18 -3.39
N VAL A 187 0.89 1.30 -4.04
CA VAL A 187 0.31 0.23 -4.86
C VAL A 187 1.16 -0.06 -6.10
N ALA A 188 1.66 0.98 -6.78
CA ALA A 188 2.53 0.81 -7.93
C ALA A 188 3.84 0.09 -7.56
N ALA A 189 4.43 0.41 -6.41
CA ALA A 189 5.61 -0.31 -5.91
C ALA A 189 5.31 -1.78 -5.58
N ALA A 190 4.13 -2.07 -5.00
CA ALA A 190 3.69 -3.45 -4.77
C ALA A 190 3.48 -4.21 -6.09
N GLN A 191 2.91 -3.58 -7.10
CA GLN A 191 2.74 -4.18 -8.42
C GLN A 191 4.08 -4.41 -9.12
N ALA A 192 5.00 -3.45 -9.05
CA ALA A 192 6.36 -3.60 -9.57
C ALA A 192 7.09 -4.78 -8.91
N LEU A 193 6.87 -5.00 -7.61
CA LEU A 193 7.39 -6.18 -6.93
C LEU A 193 6.86 -7.49 -7.53
N GLU A 194 5.57 -7.58 -7.84
CA GLU A 194 4.98 -8.78 -8.44
C GLU A 194 5.44 -9.01 -9.87
N THR A 195 5.60 -7.94 -10.66
CA THR A 195 5.90 -8.04 -12.10
C THR A 195 7.39 -8.11 -12.41
N VAL A 196 8.23 -7.46 -11.61
CA VAL A 196 9.69 -7.42 -11.81
C VAL A 196 10.42 -8.42 -10.92
N GLY A 197 9.98 -8.58 -9.67
CA GLY A 197 10.67 -9.43 -8.69
C GLY A 197 11.94 -8.81 -8.10
N LEU A 198 12.48 -9.46 -7.07
CA LEU A 198 13.78 -9.10 -6.50
C LEU A 198 14.93 -9.71 -7.32
N PRO A 199 16.10 -9.05 -7.38
CA PRO A 199 16.47 -7.88 -6.59
C PRO A 199 16.01 -6.52 -7.16
N GLU A 200 15.66 -6.39 -8.44
CA GLU A 200 15.38 -5.10 -9.11
C GLU A 200 14.21 -4.33 -8.48
N ALA A 201 13.15 -5.02 -8.04
CA ALA A 201 12.01 -4.40 -7.37
C ALA A 201 12.35 -3.66 -6.07
N ARG A 202 13.54 -3.89 -5.47
CA ARG A 202 14.02 -3.10 -4.32
C ARG A 202 14.05 -1.61 -4.61
N LEU A 203 14.28 -1.21 -5.87
CA LEU A 203 14.28 0.18 -6.30
C LEU A 203 12.89 0.80 -6.21
N ALA A 204 11.85 0.07 -6.64
CA ALA A 204 10.46 0.53 -6.54
C ALA A 204 10.02 0.65 -5.07
N LEU A 205 10.41 -0.32 -4.22
CA LEU A 205 10.16 -0.25 -2.78
C LEU A 205 10.86 0.94 -2.13
N ALA A 206 12.14 1.17 -2.45
CA ALA A 206 12.91 2.30 -1.94
C ALA A 206 12.32 3.65 -2.40
N GLN A 207 11.91 3.76 -3.66
CA GLN A 207 11.25 4.94 -4.19
C GLN A 207 9.95 5.25 -3.44
N ALA A 208 9.13 4.23 -3.15
CA ALA A 208 7.93 4.41 -2.35
C ALA A 208 8.23 4.84 -0.92
N VAL A 209 9.24 4.24 -0.27
CA VAL A 209 9.68 4.64 1.08
C VAL A 209 10.09 6.12 1.11
N ILE A 210 10.92 6.56 0.17
CA ILE A 210 11.38 7.95 0.09
C ILE A 210 10.19 8.89 -0.13
N HIS A 211 9.31 8.56 -1.08
CA HIS A 211 8.12 9.36 -1.36
C HIS A 211 7.22 9.52 -0.12
N LEU A 212 6.90 8.41 0.55
CA LEU A 212 6.04 8.42 1.73
C LEU A 212 6.69 9.14 2.92
N ALA A 213 8.01 9.00 3.10
CA ALA A 213 8.76 9.66 4.15
C ALA A 213 8.82 11.19 3.94
N LEU A 214 8.95 11.66 2.70
CA LEU A 214 8.95 13.09 2.37
C LEU A 214 7.53 13.70 2.26
N ALA A 215 6.50 12.88 2.09
CA ALA A 215 5.13 13.37 1.94
C ALA A 215 4.63 14.12 3.20
N PRO A 216 3.81 15.17 3.04
CA PRO A 216 3.08 15.77 4.15
C PRO A 216 2.27 14.70 4.90
N LYS A 217 2.29 14.74 6.24
CA LYS A 217 1.65 13.71 7.08
C LYS A 217 0.26 14.12 7.53
N SER A 218 -0.68 13.19 7.49
CA SER A 218 -2.02 13.34 8.08
C SER A 218 -2.62 12.00 8.42
N ASN A 219 -3.16 11.90 9.64
CA ASN A 219 -3.96 10.78 10.11
C ASN A 219 -5.47 11.07 10.09
N ALA A 220 -5.90 12.15 9.41
CA ALA A 220 -7.30 12.56 9.40
C ALA A 220 -8.23 11.50 8.81
N VAL A 221 -7.75 10.70 7.85
CA VAL A 221 -8.51 9.60 7.22
C VAL A 221 -8.82 8.50 8.24
N ILE A 222 -7.79 7.97 8.92
CA ILE A 222 -7.97 6.89 9.91
C ILE A 222 -8.84 7.36 11.09
N ARG A 223 -8.61 8.59 11.58
CA ARG A 223 -9.44 9.17 12.64
C ARG A 223 -10.91 9.31 12.23
N ALA A 224 -11.18 9.70 10.98
CA ALA A 224 -12.54 9.87 10.48
C ALA A 224 -13.29 8.53 10.40
N VAL A 225 -12.67 7.49 9.85
CA VAL A 225 -13.32 6.17 9.72
C VAL A 225 -13.51 5.51 11.09
N ASP A 226 -12.53 5.62 12.00
CA ASP A 226 -12.63 5.07 13.34
C ASP A 226 -13.75 5.73 14.15
N ALA A 227 -13.90 7.05 14.05
CA ALA A 227 -15.00 7.78 14.70
C ALA A 227 -16.37 7.35 14.15
N ALA A 228 -16.50 7.18 12.83
CA ALA A 228 -17.74 6.70 12.23
C ALA A 228 -18.05 5.24 12.64
N VAL A 229 -17.04 4.36 12.67
CA VAL A 229 -17.17 2.97 13.13
C VAL A 229 -17.57 2.92 14.60
N ALA A 230 -17.03 3.80 15.44
CA ALA A 230 -17.37 3.89 16.86
C ALA A 230 -18.87 4.21 17.05
N ASP A 231 -19.41 5.16 16.27
CA ASP A 231 -20.83 5.51 16.32
C ASP A 231 -21.74 4.35 15.89
N VAL A 232 -21.35 3.62 14.85
CA VAL A 232 -22.09 2.42 14.41
C VAL A 232 -22.06 1.35 15.51
N ARG A 233 -20.90 1.10 16.11
CA ARG A 233 -20.75 0.13 17.22
C ARG A 233 -21.53 0.53 18.47
N ALA A 234 -21.66 1.84 18.72
CA ALA A 234 -22.46 2.39 19.80
C ALA A 234 -23.98 2.37 19.51
N GLY A 235 -24.42 1.86 18.36
CA GLY A 235 -25.83 1.79 18.00
C GLY A 235 -26.44 3.16 17.62
N ARG A 236 -25.62 4.16 17.31
CA ARG A 236 -26.09 5.49 16.83
C ARG A 236 -26.53 5.49 15.36
N GLY A 237 -26.45 4.34 14.68
CA GLY A 237 -26.94 4.17 13.31
C GLY A 237 -28.47 4.17 13.26
N GLY A 238 -29.06 5.28 12.82
CA GLY A 238 -30.49 5.34 12.48
C GLY A 238 -30.81 4.75 11.11
N PRO A 239 -32.09 4.66 10.72
CA PRO A 239 -32.48 4.24 9.38
C PRO A 239 -31.98 5.24 8.32
N VAL A 240 -31.75 4.76 7.10
CA VAL A 240 -31.44 5.63 5.96
C VAL A 240 -32.64 6.56 5.69
N PRO A 241 -32.43 7.88 5.55
CA PRO A 241 -33.48 8.83 5.20
C PRO A 241 -34.27 8.41 3.95
N PRO A 242 -35.62 8.49 3.93
CA PRO A 242 -36.44 7.96 2.84
C PRO A 242 -36.07 8.45 1.43
N HIS A 243 -35.70 9.74 1.30
CA HIS A 243 -35.31 10.34 0.02
C HIS A 243 -33.95 9.85 -0.50
N LEU A 244 -33.16 9.13 0.29
CA LEU A 244 -31.90 8.52 -0.13
C LEU A 244 -32.02 7.01 -0.39
N ARG A 245 -33.19 6.42 -0.13
CA ARG A 245 -33.41 4.99 -0.33
C ARG A 245 -33.57 4.66 -1.80
N ASP A 246 -33.15 3.44 -2.15
CA ASP A 246 -33.23 2.92 -3.51
C ASP A 246 -34.67 2.93 -4.05
N THR A 247 -34.81 3.36 -5.31
CA THR A 247 -36.07 3.51 -6.05
C THR A 247 -36.28 2.40 -7.09
N HIS A 248 -35.27 1.55 -7.36
CA HIS A 248 -35.29 0.64 -8.50
C HIS A 248 -36.06 -0.67 -8.28
N TYR A 249 -36.56 -0.94 -7.07
CA TYR A 249 -37.27 -2.19 -6.77
C TYR A 249 -38.81 -2.03 -6.77
N PRO A 250 -39.56 -3.10 -7.12
CA PRO A 250 -41.02 -3.04 -7.15
C PRO A 250 -41.63 -2.64 -5.81
N GLY A 251 -42.39 -1.53 -5.80
CA GLY A 251 -43.05 -1.01 -4.61
C GLY A 251 -42.29 0.10 -3.86
N ALA A 252 -41.09 0.49 -4.30
CA ALA A 252 -40.34 1.61 -3.73
C ALA A 252 -41.14 2.92 -3.70
N SER A 253 -41.87 3.22 -4.79
CA SER A 253 -42.76 4.39 -4.88
C SER A 253 -43.90 4.38 -3.87
N ARG A 254 -44.50 3.20 -3.60
CA ARG A 254 -45.55 3.03 -2.58
C ARG A 254 -45.03 3.23 -1.15
N LEU A 255 -43.74 2.99 -0.93
CA LEU A 255 -43.05 3.17 0.35
C LEU A 255 -42.46 4.59 0.50
N GLY A 256 -42.68 5.47 -0.48
CA GLY A 256 -42.15 6.84 -0.49
C GLY A 256 -40.63 6.93 -0.68
N HIS A 257 -39.97 5.85 -1.13
CA HIS A 257 -38.52 5.86 -1.34
C HIS A 257 -38.14 6.79 -2.48
N GLY A 258 -37.07 7.55 -2.29
CA GLY A 258 -36.57 8.54 -3.24
C GLY A 258 -37.46 9.77 -3.43
N SER A 259 -38.66 9.80 -2.81
CA SER A 259 -39.51 10.99 -2.85
C SER A 259 -38.80 12.14 -2.13
N GLY A 260 -38.70 13.29 -2.80
CA GLY A 260 -37.99 14.47 -2.28
C GLY A 260 -36.47 14.45 -2.45
N TYR A 261 -35.89 13.45 -3.13
CA TYR A 261 -34.46 13.46 -3.46
C TYR A 261 -34.11 14.66 -4.35
N ARG A 262 -33.09 15.41 -3.96
CA ARG A 262 -32.55 16.50 -4.77
C ARG A 262 -31.26 16.04 -5.44
N TYR A 263 -31.23 16.00 -6.77
CA TYR A 263 -30.05 15.56 -7.53
C TYR A 263 -28.98 16.66 -7.55
N PRO A 264 -27.78 16.46 -6.97
CA PRO A 264 -26.81 17.56 -6.76
C PRO A 264 -26.36 18.28 -8.04
N HIS A 265 -26.29 17.59 -9.19
CA HIS A 265 -25.82 18.17 -10.44
C HIS A 265 -26.77 19.21 -11.03
N ASP A 266 -28.03 19.26 -10.59
CA ASP A 266 -29.00 20.27 -11.02
C ASP A 266 -28.88 21.58 -10.22
N TYR A 267 -27.95 21.65 -9.25
CA TYR A 267 -27.77 22.80 -8.36
C TYR A 267 -26.40 23.47 -8.58
N PRO A 268 -26.29 24.80 -8.35
CA PRO A 268 -25.03 25.52 -8.45
C PRO A 268 -23.91 24.88 -7.62
N GLY A 269 -22.72 24.78 -8.22
CA GLY A 269 -21.56 24.14 -7.58
C GLY A 269 -21.66 22.61 -7.45
N ALA A 270 -22.67 21.99 -8.07
CA ALA A 270 -22.99 20.56 -7.99
C ALA A 270 -23.18 20.09 -6.54
N VAL A 271 -23.79 20.92 -5.70
CA VAL A 271 -24.04 20.67 -4.27
C VAL A 271 -25.43 21.16 -3.89
N VAL A 272 -26.13 20.41 -3.04
CA VAL A 272 -27.48 20.75 -2.59
C VAL A 272 -27.68 20.46 -1.12
N GLY A 273 -28.23 21.45 -0.40
CA GLY A 273 -28.68 21.31 0.97
C GLY A 273 -29.84 20.32 1.07
N GLN A 274 -29.57 19.17 1.66
CA GLN A 274 -30.55 18.16 2.07
C GLN A 274 -29.91 17.30 3.16
N GLN A 275 -30.71 16.56 3.92
CA GLN A 275 -30.19 15.65 4.92
C GLN A 275 -29.55 14.42 4.24
N TYR A 276 -28.30 14.11 4.60
CA TYR A 276 -27.62 12.88 4.14
C TYR A 276 -27.45 11.87 5.27
N ALA A 277 -27.13 12.35 6.48
CA ALA A 277 -26.99 11.51 7.67
C ALA A 277 -28.36 11.06 8.21
N PRO A 278 -28.47 9.89 8.85
CA PRO A 278 -29.64 9.53 9.66
C PRO A 278 -29.93 10.57 10.74
N ASP A 279 -31.17 10.65 11.21
CA ASP A 279 -31.61 11.65 12.20
C ASP A 279 -30.69 11.75 13.44
N PRO A 280 -30.25 10.63 14.06
CA PRO A 280 -29.37 10.70 15.24
C PRO A 280 -27.96 11.24 14.96
N LEU A 281 -27.58 11.36 13.68
CA LEU A 281 -26.23 11.73 13.24
C LEU A 281 -26.20 13.09 12.52
N VAL A 282 -27.33 13.78 12.37
CA VAL A 282 -27.37 15.13 11.81
C VAL A 282 -26.43 16.05 12.61
N GLY A 283 -25.58 16.79 11.90
CA GLY A 283 -24.56 17.67 12.49
C GLY A 283 -23.22 16.99 12.80
N SER A 284 -23.13 15.66 12.76
CA SER A 284 -21.87 14.93 12.99
C SER A 284 -20.79 15.32 11.98
N SER A 285 -19.53 15.36 12.44
CA SER A 285 -18.36 15.73 11.62
C SER A 285 -17.21 14.78 11.89
N TYR A 286 -17.03 13.78 11.03
CA TYR A 286 -15.97 12.78 11.20
C TYR A 286 -14.62 13.24 10.64
N TYR A 287 -14.61 13.70 9.38
CA TYR A 287 -13.37 14.13 8.73
C TYR A 287 -12.97 15.53 9.16
N GLN A 288 -11.78 15.65 9.78
CA GLN A 288 -11.18 16.89 10.21
C GLN A 288 -9.82 17.02 9.50
N PRO A 289 -9.76 17.67 8.33
CA PRO A 289 -8.52 17.78 7.56
C PRO A 289 -7.45 18.53 8.37
N SER A 290 -6.20 18.13 8.20
CA SER A 290 -5.05 18.91 8.65
C SER A 290 -4.82 20.12 7.75
N GLU A 291 -3.84 20.95 8.11
CA GLU A 291 -3.37 22.06 7.26
C GLU A 291 -2.19 21.65 6.37
N HIS A 292 -1.84 20.36 6.34
CA HIS A 292 -0.68 19.86 5.63
C HIS A 292 -1.02 19.47 4.18
N GLY A 293 -0.13 19.84 3.25
CA GLY A 293 -0.23 19.42 1.85
C GLY A 293 -1.57 19.76 1.20
N PHE A 294 -2.16 18.78 0.53
CA PHE A 294 -3.44 18.94 -0.15
C PHE A 294 -4.62 19.19 0.81
N GLU A 295 -4.53 18.77 2.08
CA GLU A 295 -5.64 18.92 3.03
C GLU A 295 -5.97 20.37 3.36
N LEU A 296 -5.01 21.30 3.23
CA LEU A 296 -5.29 22.73 3.36
C LEU A 296 -6.38 23.18 2.37
N ARG A 297 -6.23 22.80 1.09
CA ARG A 297 -7.23 23.09 0.04
C ARG A 297 -8.50 22.27 0.25
N ALA A 298 -8.36 21.00 0.64
CA ALA A 298 -9.51 20.15 0.91
C ALA A 298 -10.37 20.70 2.07
N GLY A 299 -9.75 21.27 3.10
CA GLY A 299 -10.39 21.93 4.23
C GLY A 299 -11.22 23.14 3.81
N GLN A 300 -10.69 24.00 2.95
CA GLN A 300 -11.43 25.14 2.38
C GLN A 300 -12.67 24.66 1.61
N ARG A 301 -12.51 23.64 0.75
CA ARG A 301 -13.63 23.03 0.02
C ARG A 301 -14.65 22.42 0.98
N LEU A 302 -14.20 21.70 2.01
CA LEU A 302 -15.06 21.04 2.99
C LEU A 302 -15.87 22.06 3.81
N ALA A 303 -15.29 23.22 4.13
CA ALA A 303 -16.00 24.31 4.81
C ALA A 303 -17.17 24.82 3.95
N PHE A 304 -16.92 25.16 2.68
CA PHE A 304 -17.96 25.55 1.72
C PHE A 304 -19.05 24.49 1.58
N LEU A 305 -18.66 23.21 1.46
CA LEU A 305 -19.60 22.10 1.38
C LEU A 305 -20.44 22.01 2.66
N ARG A 306 -19.85 22.05 3.84
CA ARG A 306 -20.58 21.96 5.12
C ARG A 306 -21.57 23.11 5.30
N GLU A 307 -21.19 24.32 4.91
CA GLU A 307 -22.07 25.48 4.95
C GLU A 307 -23.30 25.29 4.05
N THR A 308 -23.06 24.87 2.80
CA THR A 308 -24.13 24.62 1.81
C THR A 308 -25.04 23.47 2.23
N LEU A 309 -24.46 22.38 2.73
CA LEU A 309 -25.18 21.17 3.13
C LEU A 309 -26.01 21.37 4.40
N ARG A 310 -25.56 22.21 5.33
CA ARG A 310 -26.23 22.49 6.62
C ARG A 310 -27.14 23.71 6.57
N GLY A 311 -27.14 24.47 5.47
CA GLY A 311 -27.95 25.68 5.32
C GLY A 311 -27.53 26.81 6.26
N THR A 312 -26.26 26.87 6.65
CA THR A 312 -25.74 27.89 7.58
C THR A 312 -25.17 29.13 6.87
N GLY A 313 -25.23 29.17 5.54
CA GLY A 313 -24.87 30.34 4.74
C GLY A 313 -26.12 31.15 4.36
N GLU A 314 -26.07 32.47 4.54
CA GLU A 314 -27.07 33.37 3.95
C GLU A 314 -27.12 33.14 2.42
N PRO A 315 -28.30 33.14 1.79
CA PRO A 315 -28.40 33.03 0.35
C PRO A 315 -27.64 34.17 -0.32
N ALA A 316 -26.66 33.83 -1.15
CA ALA A 316 -25.83 34.76 -1.92
C ALA A 316 -26.64 35.74 -2.80
N ALA A 317 -27.94 35.53 -2.97
CA ALA A 317 -28.87 36.43 -3.65
C ALA A 317 -29.08 37.78 -2.94
N ALA A 318 -28.70 37.93 -1.66
CA ALA A 318 -28.90 39.18 -0.90
C ALA A 318 -27.75 40.21 -1.04
N ARG A 319 -26.66 39.91 -1.76
CA ARG A 319 -25.50 40.82 -1.90
C ARG A 319 -25.47 41.64 -3.20
N GLY A 320 -26.54 41.57 -4.02
CA GLY A 320 -26.60 42.20 -5.34
C GLY A 320 -27.30 43.56 -5.43
N GLU A 321 -28.07 43.99 -4.43
CA GLU A 321 -28.89 45.20 -4.53
C GLU A 321 -28.85 46.03 -3.23
N SER A 322 -27.71 46.64 -2.90
CA SER A 322 -27.68 47.74 -1.90
C SER A 322 -26.44 48.63 -2.06
N ALA A 323 -26.08 48.98 -3.29
CA ALA A 323 -25.02 49.96 -3.55
C ALA A 323 -25.34 50.83 -4.77
N ALA A 324 -26.54 51.44 -4.80
CA ALA A 324 -26.89 52.45 -5.79
C ALA A 324 -27.99 53.39 -5.27
N ALA A 325 -27.76 54.08 -4.15
CA ALA A 325 -28.52 55.29 -3.81
C ALA A 325 -27.75 56.10 -2.76
N GLY A 326 -27.21 57.25 -3.15
CA GLY A 326 -26.68 58.24 -2.21
C GLY A 326 -25.41 58.92 -2.68
N GLY A 327 -25.52 59.84 -3.64
CA GLY A 327 -24.40 60.70 -4.01
C GLY A 327 -24.91 62.00 -4.63
N GLU A 328 -24.99 63.06 -3.83
CA GLU A 328 -25.08 64.45 -4.28
C GLU A 328 -24.47 65.39 -3.19
N PRO A 329 -24.06 66.63 -3.52
CA PRO A 329 -22.64 66.93 -3.68
C PRO A 329 -22.15 68.19 -2.91
N THR A 330 -20.85 68.30 -2.67
CA THR A 330 -20.12 69.55 -2.38
C THR A 330 -18.66 69.31 -2.83
N GLY A 331 -17.94 70.15 -3.57
CA GLY A 331 -18.06 71.56 -3.88
C GLY A 331 -16.79 72.28 -3.43
N ALA A 332 -15.72 72.31 -4.25
CA ALA A 332 -14.65 73.34 -4.19
C ALA A 332 -13.71 73.27 -5.40
N ARG A 333 -13.46 74.45 -5.95
CA ARG A 333 -12.77 74.81 -7.20
C ARG A 333 -11.24 74.66 -7.15
N ALA A 334 -10.62 74.49 -8.31
CA ALA A 334 -9.48 75.30 -8.74
C ALA A 334 -9.42 75.34 -10.28
N ASP A 335 -9.45 76.55 -10.81
CA ASP A 335 -9.28 76.93 -12.21
C ASP A 335 -7.90 76.53 -12.78
N VAL A 336 -7.79 76.39 -14.10
CA VAL A 336 -6.89 77.18 -14.98
C VAL A 336 -7.13 76.83 -16.46
N ASP A 337 -7.55 77.88 -17.19
CA ASP A 337 -7.34 78.25 -18.60
C ASP A 337 -7.43 77.25 -19.78
N GLU A 338 -8.48 77.50 -20.56
CA GLU A 338 -8.62 77.36 -22.01
C GLU A 338 -7.70 78.38 -22.77
N PRO A 339 -7.46 78.29 -24.10
CA PRO A 339 -8.55 78.35 -25.09
C PRO A 339 -8.37 77.60 -26.44
N SER A 340 -9.52 77.38 -27.07
CA SER A 340 -9.85 77.45 -28.51
C SER A 340 -8.96 76.69 -29.52
N GLY A 341 -9.46 75.93 -30.49
CA GLY A 341 -10.77 75.86 -31.12
C GLY A 341 -10.58 75.36 -32.57
N ALA A 342 -11.64 74.80 -33.17
CA ALA A 342 -11.75 74.40 -34.59
C ALA A 342 -10.78 73.28 -35.05
N SER A 343 -11.09 72.38 -35.99
CA SER A 343 -12.25 71.99 -36.78
C SER A 343 -11.83 70.72 -37.54
N ASP A 344 -12.82 69.95 -38.00
CA ASP A 344 -12.80 69.12 -39.21
C ASP A 344 -12.12 67.74 -39.29
N HIS A 345 -12.92 66.89 -39.95
CA HIS A 345 -12.61 65.78 -40.87
C HIS A 345 -12.06 64.43 -40.35
N GLU A 346 -13.00 63.49 -40.24
CA GLU A 346 -13.20 62.37 -41.20
C GLU A 346 -11.98 61.68 -41.85
N ALA A 347 -12.06 60.33 -41.81
CA ALA A 347 -11.45 59.33 -42.70
C ALA A 347 -10.02 58.80 -42.39
N GLY A 348 -9.99 57.55 -41.93
CA GLY A 348 -9.53 56.45 -42.79
C GLY A 348 -8.08 55.93 -42.69
N ARG A 349 -8.02 54.61 -42.43
CA ARG A 349 -7.03 53.58 -42.88
C ARG A 349 -5.77 53.27 -42.05
N ALA A 350 -5.73 51.97 -41.71
CA ALA A 350 -4.61 51.01 -41.79
C ALA A 350 -3.39 51.28 -40.89
N ARG A 351 -3.10 50.43 -39.89
CA ARG A 351 -2.61 49.05 -39.97
C ARG A 351 -2.69 48.39 -38.60
#